data_AF-A0A8C0G3H2-F1
#
_entry.id   AF-A0A8C0G3H2-F1
#
_cell.length_a   1.000
_cell.length_b   1.000
_cell.length_c   1.000
_cell.angle_alpha   90.00
_cell.angle_beta   90.00
_cell.angle_gamma   90.00
#
_symmetry.space_group_name_H-M   'P 1'
#
loop_
_entity.id
_entity.type
_entity.pdbx_description
1 polymer ?
#
loop_
_entity_poly.entity_id
_entity_poly.type
_entity_poly.pdbx_seq_one_letter_code
_entity_poly.pdbx_strand_id
1 'polypeptide(L)' 'MAPDDGTDWLLALLTEIQLEQFYLKIRDELHVTRLGHFDYVKPADLDQIGMGRPGRYWGQLAGAVGQE' A
#
# COMPACT_ATOMS: atom_id res chain seq x y z
N MET A 1 -21.90 5.05 11.59
CA MET A 1 -20.61 4.32 11.59
C MET A 1 -19.88 4.84 10.37
N ALA A 2 -19.05 5.88 10.53
CA ALA A 2 -18.38 6.50 9.38
C ALA A 2 -17.42 5.45 8.79
N PRO A 3 -17.53 5.10 7.50
CA PRO A 3 -16.52 4.27 6.89
C PRO A 3 -15.19 5.02 6.90
N ASP A 4 -14.15 4.23 7.04
CA ASP A 4 -12.74 4.58 7.02
C ASP A 4 -12.37 5.05 5.59
N ASP A 5 -13.00 6.13 5.08
CA ASP A 5 -13.02 6.59 3.68
C ASP A 5 -11.63 6.91 3.07
N GLY A 6 -10.56 6.88 3.88
CA GLY A 6 -9.21 7.17 3.42
C GLY A 6 -8.45 5.96 2.86
N THR A 7 -8.77 4.74 3.30
CA THR A 7 -7.91 3.55 3.08
C THR A 7 -8.57 2.42 2.32
N ASP A 8 -9.85 2.54 1.96
CA ASP A 8 -10.55 1.54 1.15
C ASP A 8 -9.85 1.25 -0.19
N TRP A 9 -9.34 2.30 -0.85
CA TRP A 9 -8.56 2.16 -2.09
C TRP A 9 -7.29 1.33 -1.88
N LEU A 10 -6.63 1.47 -0.73
CA LEU A 10 -5.42 0.74 -0.40
C LEU A 10 -5.74 -0.74 -0.18
N LEU A 11 -6.83 -1.05 0.51
CA LEU A 11 -7.26 -2.43 0.72
C LEU A 11 -7.65 -3.09 -0.61
N ALA A 12 -8.42 -2.41 -1.45
CA ALA A 12 -8.80 -2.90 -2.79
C ALA A 12 -7.56 -3.18 -3.64
N LEU A 13 -6.65 -2.20 -3.75
CA LEU A 13 -5.38 -2.31 -4.47
C LEU A 13 -4.58 -3.52 -4.01
N LEU A 14 -4.39 -3.66 -2.70
CA LEU A 14 -3.65 -4.75 -2.11
C LEU A 14 -4.35 -6.09 -2.36
N THR A 15 -5.68 -6.15 -2.34
CA THR A 15 -6.46 -7.36 -2.64
C THR A 15 -6.25 -7.81 -4.09
N GLU A 16 -6.24 -6.88 -5.05
CA GLU A 16 -6.02 -7.18 -6.47
C GLU A 16 -4.67 -7.87 -6.73
N ILE A 17 -3.64 -7.48 -5.99
CA ILE A 17 -2.28 -8.04 -6.10
C ILE A 17 -1.97 -9.08 -5.01
N GLN A 18 -2.98 -9.51 -4.25
CA GLN A 18 -2.89 -10.50 -3.17
C GLN A 18 -1.89 -10.12 -2.04
N LEU A 19 -1.82 -8.83 -1.73
CA LEU A 19 -1.05 -8.24 -0.64
C LEU A 19 -1.93 -7.66 0.49
N GLU A 20 -3.22 -8.01 0.55
CA GLU A 20 -4.15 -7.55 1.62
C GLU A 20 -3.61 -7.86 3.03
N GLN A 21 -2.84 -8.94 3.19
CA GLN A 21 -2.13 -9.28 4.43
C GLN A 21 -1.15 -8.21 4.91
N PHE A 22 -0.67 -7.34 4.01
CA PHE A 22 0.20 -6.20 4.31
C PHE A 22 -0.57 -4.90 4.54
N TYR A 23 -1.90 -4.88 4.37
CA TYR A 23 -2.74 -3.69 4.58
C TYR A 23 -2.52 -3.07 5.95
N LEU A 24 -2.60 -3.90 7.01
CA LEU A 24 -2.37 -3.43 8.37
C LEU A 24 -0.97 -2.86 8.53
N LYS A 25 0.06 -3.47 7.92
CA LYS A 25 1.42 -2.96 8.04
C LYS A 25 1.63 -1.65 7.28
N ILE A 26 1.09 -1.53 6.07
CA ILE A 26 1.20 -0.28 5.29
C ILE A 26 0.40 0.84 5.97
N ARG A 27 -0.74 0.52 6.59
CA ARG A 27 -1.55 1.49 7.32
C ARG A 27 -0.94 1.88 8.67
N ASP A 28 -0.44 0.92 9.44
CA ASP A 28 0.03 1.13 10.81
C ASP A 28 1.49 1.60 10.85
N GLU A 29 2.37 1.01 10.02
CA GLU A 29 3.79 1.39 9.98
C GLU A 29 4.02 2.58 9.04
N LEU A 30 3.43 2.55 7.83
CA LEU A 30 3.66 3.58 6.81
C LEU A 30 2.64 4.72 6.87
N HIS A 31 1.63 4.62 7.73
CA HIS A 31 0.55 5.60 7.89
C HIS A 31 -0.08 6.03 6.55
N VAL A 32 -0.14 5.12 5.56
CA VAL A 32 -0.72 5.43 4.25
C VAL A 32 -2.23 5.46 4.38
N THR A 33 -2.77 6.68 4.51
CA THR A 33 -4.22 6.93 4.67
C THR A 33 -4.84 7.64 3.46
N ARG A 34 -4.02 7.98 2.45
CA ARG A 34 -4.44 8.58 1.17
C ARG A 34 -3.40 8.24 0.09
N LEU A 35 -3.84 8.26 -1.17
CA LEU A 35 -2.98 8.09 -2.37
C LEU A 35 -1.73 8.98 -2.32
N GLY A 36 -1.87 10.25 -1.94
CA GLY A 36 -0.74 11.17 -1.85
C GLY A 36 0.33 10.78 -0.82
N HIS A 37 0.01 9.96 0.19
CA HIS A 37 1.01 9.46 1.13
C HIS A 37 1.84 8.32 0.54
N PHE A 38 1.25 7.56 -0.40
CA PHE A 38 1.93 6.48 -1.11
C PHE A 38 3.10 6.99 -1.98
N ASP A 39 3.00 8.22 -2.50
CA ASP A 39 4.09 8.88 -3.24
C ASP A 39 5.36 9.06 -2.38
N TYR A 40 5.19 9.19 -1.05
CA TYR A 40 6.30 9.30 -0.10
C TYR A 40 6.84 7.96 0.38
N VAL A 41 6.10 6.86 0.15
CA VAL A 41 6.53 5.51 0.54
C VAL A 41 7.70 5.11 -0.33
N LYS A 42 8.80 4.69 0.30
CA LYS A 42 9.98 4.21 -0.42
C LYS A 42 10.01 2.69 -0.43
N PRO A 43 10.76 2.08 -1.36
CA PRO A 43 11.01 0.64 -1.31
C PRO A 43 11.65 0.18 0.01
N ALA A 44 12.40 1.05 0.70
CA ALA A 44 12.98 0.75 2.02
C ALA A 44 11.91 0.62 3.13
N ASP A 45 10.84 1.40 3.05
CA ASP A 45 9.71 1.34 3.97
C ASP A 45 8.94 0.01 3.80
N LEU A 46 8.78 -0.43 2.55
CA LEU A 46 8.20 -1.74 2.23
C LEU A 46 9.08 -2.90 2.70
N ASP A 47 10.40 -2.75 2.63
CA ASP A 47 11.36 -3.73 3.17
C ASP A 47 11.22 -3.86 4.69
N GLN A 48 11.11 -2.73 5.40
CA GLN A 48 10.98 -2.67 6.85
C GLN A 48 9.74 -3.41 7.36
N ILE A 49 8.61 -3.33 6.65
CA ILE A 49 7.39 -4.06 7.03
C ILE A 49 7.46 -5.56 6.66
N GLY A 50 8.57 -6.04 6.11
CA GLY A 50 8.82 -7.44 5.80
C GLY A 50 8.35 -7.86 4.41
N MET A 51 8.17 -6.93 3.46
CA MET A 51 8.12 -7.31 2.04
C MET A 51 9.55 -7.56 1.55
N GLY A 52 10.13 -8.73 1.84
CA GLY A 52 11.54 -9.05 1.56
C GLY A 52 12.00 -9.00 0.09
N ARG A 53 11.14 -8.54 -0.83
CA ARG A 53 11.48 -8.13 -2.21
C ARG A 53 10.64 -6.90 -2.60
N PRO A 54 10.89 -5.72 -2.03
CA PRO A 54 10.04 -4.55 -2.26
C PRO A 54 9.97 -4.20 -3.75
N GLY A 55 11.04 -4.41 -4.52
CA GLY A 55 11.06 -4.14 -5.97
C GLY A 55 10.04 -4.94 -6.80
N ARG A 56 9.64 -6.14 -6.37
CA ARG A 56 8.62 -6.95 -7.08
C ARG A 56 7.21 -6.43 -6.82
N TYR A 57 6.94 -6.02 -5.60
CA TYR A 57 5.62 -5.52 -5.17
C TYR A 57 5.45 -4.05 -5.53
N TRP A 58 6.52 -3.24 -5.46
CA TRP A 58 6.54 -1.84 -5.84
C TRP A 58 6.11 -1.63 -7.29
N GLY A 59 6.61 -2.44 -8.23
CA GLY A 59 6.19 -2.35 -9.63
C GLY A 59 4.70 -2.64 -9.83
N GLN A 60 4.12 -3.57 -9.05
CA GLN A 60 2.69 -3.84 -9.09
C GLN A 60 1.87 -2.73 -8.43
N LEU A 61 2.29 -2.25 -7.27
CA LEU A 61 1.62 -1.16 -6.55
C LEU A 61 1.65 0.13 -7.36
N ALA A 62 2.80 0.50 -7.92
CA ALA A 62 2.93 1.69 -8.77
C ALA A 62 2.09 1.58 -10.05
N GLY A 63 2.05 0.39 -10.67
CA GLY A 63 1.21 0.14 -11.83
C GLY A 63 -0.29 0.24 -11.51
N ALA A 64 -0.70 -0.22 -10.33
CA ALA A 64 -2.11 -0.22 -9.96
C ALA A 64 -2.59 1.10 -9.32
N VAL A 65 -1.68 1.93 -8.77
CA VAL A 65 -1.96 3.33 -8.39
C VAL A 65 -2.01 4.26 -9.62
N GLY A 66 -1.22 4.00 -10.66
CA GLY A 66 -1.12 4.85 -11.85
C GLY A 66 -2.20 4.66 -12.92
N GLN A 67 -3.25 3.89 -12.64
CA GLN A 67 -4.36 3.63 -13.57
C GLN A 67 -5.58 4.49 -13.20
N GLU A 68 -5.43 5.82 -13.31
CA GLU A 68 -6.55 6.77 -13.30
C GLU A 68 -6.65 7.49 -14.65
#